data_AF-A0A9D8R556-F1
#
_entry.id   AF-A0A9D8R556-F1
#
_cell.length_a   1.000
_cell.length_b   1.000
_cell.length_c   1.000
_cell.angle_alpha   90.00
_cell.angle_beta   90.00
_cell.angle_gamma   90.00
#
_symmetry.space_group_name_H-M   'P 1'
#
loop_
_entity.id
_entity.type
_entity.pdbx_description
1 polymer ?
#
loop_
_entity_poly.entity_id
_entity_poly.type
_entity_poly.pdbx_seq_one_letter_code
_entity_poly.pdbx_strand_id
1 'polypeptide(L)'
;MRRGIFKTVLFAFASALLMSGCKVSYSLNGASIDYNTIKTITLETFSNRAAYQWAPMAPMFNSSLSDKYNNQTKLRQVRRDGDLVLSGEITSYDQTNKSIAADGYSSMVQLRMSVKVKFTNNKKHDDDFDRSFSAS
;
A
#
# COMPACT_ATOMS: atom_id res chain seq x y z
N MET A 1 27.39 60.87 5.25
CA MET A 1 27.66 59.61 4.52
C MET A 1 27.57 58.32 5.36
N ARG A 2 27.95 58.30 6.65
CA ARG A 2 27.99 57.06 7.49
C ARG A 2 26.64 56.44 7.89
N ARG A 3 25.55 57.22 7.95
CA ARG A 3 24.21 56.73 8.35
C ARG A 3 23.51 55.85 7.30
N GLY A 4 23.82 56.02 6.02
CA GLY A 4 23.26 55.23 4.92
C GLY A 4 23.83 53.81 4.89
N ILE A 5 25.16 53.71 4.99
CA ILE A 5 25.90 52.44 5.00
C ILE A 5 25.44 51.52 6.14
N PHE A 6 25.16 52.08 7.32
CA PHE A 6 24.68 51.29 8.46
C PHE A 6 23.29 50.67 8.20
N LYS A 7 22.40 51.38 7.50
CA LYS A 7 21.07 50.86 7.12
C LYS A 7 21.17 49.78 6.04
N THR A 8 22.07 49.95 5.06
CA THR A 8 22.28 48.94 4.00
C THR A 8 22.89 47.65 4.55
N VAL A 9 23.84 47.76 5.48
CA VAL A 9 24.44 46.59 6.15
C VAL A 9 23.41 45.87 7.03
N LEU A 10 22.55 46.62 7.74
CA LEU A 10 21.47 46.05 8.54
C LEU A 10 20.44 45.30 7.68
N PHE A 11 20.09 45.85 6.52
CA PHE A 11 19.15 45.22 5.58
C PHE A 11 19.74 43.98 4.91
N ALA A 12 21.04 44.00 4.56
CA ALA A 12 21.75 42.86 4.01
C ALA A 12 21.87 41.71 5.02
N PHE A 13 22.13 42.02 6.29
CA PHE A 13 22.20 41.02 7.36
C PHE A 13 20.82 40.41 7.66
N ALA A 14 19.75 41.21 7.63
CA ALA A 14 18.38 40.72 7.79
C ALA A 14 17.94 39.78 6.66
N SER A 15 18.34 40.06 5.42
CA SER A 15 18.05 39.19 4.26
C SER A 15 18.78 37.84 4.35
N ALA A 16 20.01 37.81 4.86
CA ALA A 16 20.79 36.58 5.03
C ALA A 16 20.20 35.61 6.09
N LEU A 17 19.51 36.14 7.12
CA LEU A 17 18.81 35.31 8.12
C LEU A 17 17.53 34.64 7.58
N LEU A 18 16.93 35.15 6.50
CA LEU A 18 15.71 34.59 5.93
C LEU A 18 15.98 33.35 5.06
N MET A 19 17.23 33.11 4.63
CA MET A 19 17.59 31.98 3.77
C MET A 19 17.97 30.70 4.55
N SER A 20 18.09 30.74 5.87
CA SER A 20 18.47 29.59 6.71
C SER A 20 17.28 28.84 7.33
N GLY A 21 16.04 29.27 7.06
CA GLY A 21 14.83 28.74 7.69
C GLY A 21 14.22 27.48 7.05
N CYS A 22 14.51 27.19 5.78
CA CYS A 22 13.91 26.04 5.10
C CYS A 22 14.75 24.77 5.27
N LYS A 23 14.73 24.18 6.45
CA LYS A 23 15.11 22.76 6.62
C LYS A 23 14.01 21.91 6.00
N VAL A 24 14.17 21.54 4.74
CA VAL A 24 13.30 20.55 4.09
C VAL A 24 13.57 19.20 4.74
N SER A 25 12.75 18.84 5.73
CA SER A 25 12.81 17.52 6.37
C SER A 25 12.18 16.49 5.44
N TYR A 26 13.00 15.86 4.60
CA TYR A 26 12.60 14.66 3.89
C TYR A 26 12.61 13.49 4.90
N SER A 27 11.45 13.22 5.49
CA SER A 27 11.25 11.95 6.17
C SER A 27 10.98 10.90 5.09
N LEU A 28 12.00 10.09 4.78
CA LEU A 28 11.86 8.88 3.97
C LEU A 28 11.18 7.74 4.76
N ASN A 29 10.34 8.04 5.76
CA ASN A 29 9.45 7.06 6.36
C ASN A 29 8.25 6.85 5.44
N GLY A 30 8.51 6.27 4.27
CA GLY A 30 7.47 5.81 3.32
C GLY A 30 6.74 4.54 3.79
N ALA A 31 6.95 4.09 5.02
CA ALA A 31 6.23 2.97 5.60
C ALA A 31 5.12 3.50 6.52
N SER A 32 3.86 3.23 6.16
CA SER A 32 2.68 3.50 6.99
C SER A 32 2.63 2.67 8.30
N ILE A 33 3.73 2.00 8.66
CA ILE A 33 3.81 1.02 9.74
C ILE A 33 4.89 1.49 10.72
N ASP A 34 4.50 1.82 11.94
CA ASP A 34 5.44 2.08 13.03
C ASP A 34 5.96 0.77 13.61
N TYR A 35 7.18 0.41 13.19
CA TYR A 35 7.86 -0.82 13.61
C TYR A 35 8.26 -0.85 15.10
N ASN A 36 8.17 0.27 15.83
CA ASN A 36 8.40 0.27 17.28
C ASN A 36 7.21 -0.36 18.01
N THR A 37 6.00 -0.07 17.54
CA THR A 37 4.74 -0.53 18.13
C THR A 37 4.16 -1.77 17.45
N ILE A 38 4.40 -1.93 16.16
CA ILE A 38 3.82 -2.99 15.32
C ILE A 38 4.95 -3.90 14.84
N LYS A 39 4.96 -5.15 15.31
CA LYS A 39 6.04 -6.12 15.01
C LYS A 39 5.52 -7.38 14.34
N THR A 40 4.23 -7.66 14.48
CA THR A 40 3.63 -8.91 14.05
C THR A 40 2.44 -8.70 13.13
N ILE A 41 2.25 -9.64 12.21
CA ILE A 41 1.08 -9.68 11.32
C ILE A 41 0.48 -11.09 11.30
N THR A 42 -0.84 -11.16 11.33
CA THR A 42 -1.61 -12.37 11.09
C THR A 42 -2.23 -12.28 9.70
N LEU A 43 -1.87 -13.22 8.83
CA LEU A 43 -2.46 -13.39 7.52
C LEU A 43 -3.43 -14.55 7.59
N GLU A 44 -4.73 -14.26 7.49
CA GLU A 44 -5.75 -15.30 7.39
C GLU A 44 -5.79 -15.87 5.96
N THR A 45 -6.30 -17.10 5.84
CA THR A 45 -6.41 -17.77 4.55
C THR A 45 -7.55 -17.17 3.73
N PHE A 46 -7.21 -16.60 2.58
CA PHE A 46 -8.19 -16.11 1.61
C PHE A 46 -8.87 -17.29 0.93
N SER A 47 -10.17 -17.44 1.19
CA SER A 47 -11.00 -18.46 0.55
C SER A 47 -11.48 -18.00 -0.83
N ASN A 48 -11.64 -18.95 -1.76
CA ASN A 48 -12.20 -18.67 -3.08
C ASN A 48 -13.73 -18.79 -3.02
N ARG A 49 -14.43 -17.64 -3.09
CA ARG A 49 -15.90 -17.54 -3.12
C ARG A 49 -16.44 -17.16 -4.49
N ALA A 50 -15.58 -17.07 -5.50
CA ALA A 50 -16.01 -16.77 -6.85
C ALA A 50 -16.88 -17.90 -7.43
N ALA A 51 -17.80 -17.53 -8.32
CA ALA A 51 -18.65 -18.48 -9.03
C ALA A 51 -17.83 -19.43 -9.92
N TYR A 52 -16.77 -18.90 -10.56
CA TYR A 52 -15.80 -19.70 -11.30
C TYR A 52 -14.64 -20.10 -10.39
N GLN A 53 -14.58 -21.37 -9.98
CA GLN A 53 -13.60 -21.84 -9.01
C GLN A 53 -12.40 -22.49 -9.71
N TRP A 54 -11.31 -21.73 -9.85
CA TRP A 54 -10.02 -22.31 -10.19
C TRP A 54 -9.31 -22.80 -8.92
N ALA A 55 -9.16 -24.12 -8.78
CA ALA A 55 -8.66 -24.78 -7.57
C ALA A 55 -7.30 -24.26 -7.05
N PRO A 56 -6.26 -24.02 -7.87
CA PRO A 56 -4.97 -23.58 -7.37
C PRO A 56 -4.92 -22.08 -7.04
N MET A 57 -5.95 -21.29 -7.35
CA MET A 57 -5.89 -19.83 -7.17
C MET A 57 -5.75 -19.41 -5.71
N ALA A 58 -6.53 -20.02 -4.81
CA ALA A 58 -6.49 -19.73 -3.39
C ALA A 58 -5.12 -20.01 -2.76
N PRO A 59 -4.50 -21.20 -2.92
CA PRO A 59 -3.16 -21.43 -2.38
C PRO A 59 -2.10 -20.53 -3.03
N MET A 60 -2.17 -20.29 -4.34
CA MET A 60 -1.24 -19.37 -5.01
C MET A 60 -1.33 -17.94 -4.46
N PHE A 61 -2.54 -17.42 -4.27
CA PHE A 61 -2.77 -16.09 -3.72
C PHE A 61 -2.23 -15.99 -2.29
N ASN A 62 -2.55 -16.96 -1.43
CA ASN A 62 -2.09 -16.97 -0.04
C ASN A 62 -0.57 -17.06 0.08
N SER A 63 0.09 -17.89 -0.72
CA SER A 63 1.56 -17.95 -0.77
C SER A 63 2.16 -16.64 -1.26
N SER A 64 1.65 -16.10 -2.37
CA SER A 64 2.14 -14.83 -2.94
C SER A 64 1.96 -13.66 -1.95
N LEU A 65 0.86 -13.65 -1.20
CA LEU A 65 0.58 -12.67 -0.17
C LEU A 65 1.58 -12.79 0.98
N SER A 66 1.83 -14.01 1.47
CA SER A 66 2.83 -14.28 2.50
C SER A 66 4.22 -13.81 2.04
N ASP A 67 4.62 -14.17 0.81
CA ASP A 67 5.90 -13.76 0.23
C ASP A 67 6.01 -12.24 0.10
N LYS A 68 4.92 -11.55 -0.26
CA LYS A 68 4.90 -10.10 -0.36
C LYS A 68 5.18 -9.45 1.00
N TYR A 69 4.51 -9.89 2.05
CA TYR A 69 4.73 -9.35 3.40
C TYR A 69 6.11 -9.71 3.96
N ASN A 70 6.59 -10.92 3.71
CA ASN A 70 7.91 -11.36 4.14
C ASN A 70 9.04 -10.59 3.46
N ASN A 71 8.88 -10.24 2.17
CA ASN A 71 9.92 -9.56 1.39
C ASN A 71 9.84 -8.03 1.48
N GLN A 72 8.66 -7.46 1.73
CA GLN A 72 8.47 -5.99 1.71
C GLN A 72 8.32 -5.37 3.09
N THR A 73 8.17 -6.17 4.16
CA THR A 73 8.02 -5.66 5.53
C THR A 73 8.96 -6.39 6.48
N LYS A 74 9.25 -5.76 7.62
CA LYS A 74 10.01 -6.38 8.72
C LYS A 74 9.11 -7.12 9.72
N LEU A 75 7.84 -7.32 9.37
CA LEU A 75 6.85 -7.90 10.28
C LEU A 75 7.06 -9.40 10.38
N ARG A 76 6.92 -9.94 11.60
CA ARG A 76 6.94 -11.37 11.82
C ARG A 76 5.52 -11.93 11.68
N GLN A 77 5.34 -12.88 10.78
CA GLN A 77 4.06 -13.56 10.63
C GLN A 77 3.76 -14.46 11.85
N VAL A 78 2.60 -14.27 12.47
CA VAL A 78 2.12 -15.06 13.61
C VAL A 78 0.75 -15.66 13.29
N ARG A 79 0.47 -16.87 13.80
CA ARG A 79 -0.78 -17.60 13.50
C ARG A 79 -2.03 -16.93 14.06
N ARG A 80 -1.92 -16.26 15.20
CA ARG A 80 -3.01 -15.59 15.92
C ARG A 80 -2.44 -14.40 16.69
N ASP A 81 -3.32 -13.48 17.07
CA ASP A 81 -3.03 -12.33 17.93
C ASP A 81 -1.89 -11.43 17.42
N GLY A 82 -1.80 -11.28 16.09
CA GLY A 82 -0.88 -10.32 15.47
C GLY A 82 -1.30 -8.87 15.72
N ASP A 83 -0.34 -7.95 15.72
CA ASP A 83 -0.61 -6.52 15.84
C ASP A 83 -1.44 -6.02 14.64
N LEU A 84 -1.17 -6.57 13.45
CA LEU A 84 -1.99 -6.39 12.25
C LEU A 84 -2.67 -7.70 11.88
N VAL A 85 -3.90 -7.62 11.41
CA VAL A 85 -4.67 -8.76 10.92
C VAL A 85 -5.18 -8.44 9.52
N LEU A 86 -4.87 -9.33 8.57
CA LEU A 86 -5.35 -9.25 7.20
C LEU A 86 -6.22 -10.47 6.92
N SER A 87 -7.46 -10.22 6.52
CA SER A 87 -8.46 -11.24 6.22
C SER A 87 -9.20 -10.89 4.95
N GLY A 88 -9.84 -11.87 4.32
CA GLY A 88 -10.62 -11.61 3.12
C GLY A 88 -10.95 -12.85 2.29
N GLU A 89 -11.47 -12.57 1.11
CA GLU A 89 -11.95 -13.60 0.18
C GLU A 89 -11.85 -13.12 -1.26
N ILE A 90 -11.64 -14.07 -2.17
CA ILE A 90 -11.64 -13.81 -3.61
C ILE A 90 -13.09 -13.91 -4.08
N THR A 91 -13.63 -12.81 -4.62
CA THR A 91 -15.07 -12.67 -4.91
C THR A 91 -15.42 -12.95 -6.36
N SER A 92 -14.56 -12.60 -7.33
CA SER A 92 -14.84 -12.86 -8.75
C SER A 92 -13.60 -12.96 -9.62
N TYR A 93 -13.75 -13.66 -10.76
CA TYR A 93 -12.85 -13.64 -11.90
C TYR A 93 -13.69 -13.34 -13.13
N ASP A 94 -13.51 -12.15 -13.72
CA ASP A 94 -14.22 -11.74 -14.92
C ASP A 94 -13.27 -11.83 -16.12
N GLN A 95 -13.68 -12.58 -17.14
CA GLN A 95 -12.93 -12.67 -18.39
C GLN A 95 -13.61 -11.79 -19.44
N THR A 96 -12.93 -10.73 -19.88
CA THR A 96 -13.43 -9.83 -20.93
C THR A 96 -12.54 -9.88 -22.15
N ASN A 97 -13.14 -10.05 -23.34
CA ASN A 97 -12.42 -9.97 -24.60
C ASN A 97 -12.04 -8.52 -24.88
N LYS A 98 -10.75 -8.24 -25.01
CA LYS A 98 -10.20 -6.90 -25.25
C LYS A 98 -10.20 -6.52 -26.74
N SER A 99 -10.34 -7.51 -27.64
CA SER A 99 -10.42 -7.31 -29.09
C SER A 99 -11.10 -8.49 -29.80
N ILE A 100 -11.84 -8.21 -30.87
CA ILE A 100 -12.39 -9.20 -31.80
C ILE A 100 -11.47 -9.17 -33.03
N ALA A 101 -10.84 -10.29 -33.38
CA ALA A 101 -10.08 -10.37 -34.63
C ALA A 101 -11.02 -10.39 -35.85
N ALA A 102 -10.51 -9.96 -37.01
CA ALA A 102 -11.27 -9.85 -38.25
C ALA A 102 -11.81 -11.20 -38.78
N ASP A 103 -11.38 -12.33 -38.20
CA ASP A 103 -11.82 -13.70 -38.47
C ASP A 103 -12.98 -14.17 -37.57
N GLY A 104 -13.48 -13.31 -36.68
CA GLY A 104 -14.58 -13.61 -35.76
C GLY A 104 -14.16 -14.30 -34.46
N TYR A 105 -12.87 -14.55 -34.24
CA TYR A 105 -12.35 -15.11 -32.98
C TYR A 105 -11.79 -14.00 -32.06
N SER A 106 -11.87 -14.20 -30.74
CA SER A 106 -11.32 -13.24 -29.76
C SER A 106 -9.79 -13.26 -29.80
N SER A 107 -9.15 -12.11 -30.05
CA SER A 107 -7.68 -12.03 -30.20
C SER A 107 -6.92 -11.67 -28.92
N MET A 108 -7.59 -11.14 -27.89
CA MET A 108 -6.98 -10.86 -26.59
C MET A 108 -8.02 -11.00 -25.46
N VAL A 109 -7.64 -11.70 -24.40
CA VAL A 109 -8.46 -11.90 -23.20
C VAL A 109 -7.84 -11.15 -22.02
N GLN A 110 -8.63 -10.33 -21.33
CA GLN A 110 -8.27 -9.67 -20.07
C GLN A 110 -9.02 -10.34 -18.92
N LEU A 111 -8.28 -10.71 -17.86
CA LEU A 111 -8.83 -11.34 -16.66
C LEU A 111 -8.84 -10.33 -15.52
N ARG A 112 -10.02 -9.89 -15.07
CA ARG A 112 -10.17 -9.04 -13.89
C ARG A 112 -10.52 -9.88 -12.67
N MET A 113 -9.63 -9.93 -11.70
CA MET A 113 -9.86 -10.56 -10.40
C MET A 113 -10.31 -9.53 -9.38
N SER A 114 -11.36 -9.85 -8.61
CA SER A 114 -11.83 -9.03 -7.48
C SER A 114 -11.62 -9.76 -6.16
N VAL A 115 -11.06 -9.04 -5.19
CA VAL A 115 -10.76 -9.56 -3.85
C VAL A 115 -11.31 -8.58 -2.82
N LYS A 116 -12.07 -9.09 -1.85
CA LYS A 116 -12.49 -8.33 -0.67
C LYS A 116 -11.44 -8.49 0.41
N VAL A 117 -10.95 -7.37 0.95
CA VAL A 117 -9.88 -7.35 1.94
C VAL A 117 -10.35 -6.54 3.14
N LYS A 118 -10.25 -7.15 4.31
CA LYS A 118 -10.42 -6.51 5.60
C LYS A 118 -9.09 -6.48 6.34
N PHE A 119 -8.64 -5.28 6.64
CA PHE A 119 -7.44 -4.99 7.40
C PHE A 119 -7.84 -4.42 8.76
N THR A 120 -7.25 -4.98 9.82
CA THR A 120 -7.45 -4.54 11.19
C THR A 120 -6.11 -4.32 11.87
N ASN A 121 -5.93 -3.16 12.46
CA ASN A 121 -4.77 -2.76 13.23
C ASN A 121 -5.15 -2.70 14.72
N ASN A 122 -4.71 -3.69 15.49
CA ASN A 122 -5.01 -3.81 16.92
C ASN A 122 -4.32 -2.74 17.79
N LYS A 123 -3.43 -1.90 17.21
CA LYS A 123 -2.80 -0.76 17.91
C LYS A 123 -3.48 0.57 17.60
N LYS A 124 -3.99 0.72 16.38
CA LYS A 124 -4.60 1.96 15.89
C LYS A 124 -5.75 1.63 14.95
N HIS A 125 -6.94 1.50 15.52
CA HIS A 125 -8.15 1.15 14.79
C HIS A 125 -8.61 2.22 13.78
N ASP A 126 -8.11 3.46 13.86
CA ASP A 126 -8.39 4.49 12.86
C ASP A 126 -7.89 4.12 11.45
N ASP A 127 -6.92 3.20 11.37
CA ASP A 127 -6.34 2.73 10.12
C ASP A 127 -7.03 1.46 9.57
N ASP A 128 -8.10 0.99 10.24
CA ASP A 128 -8.86 -0.18 9.82
C ASP A 128 -9.63 0.10 8.53
N PHE A 129 -9.66 -0.88 7.62
CA PHE A 129 -10.46 -0.76 6.41
C PHE A 129 -11.05 -2.10 5.97
N ASP A 130 -12.23 -2.02 5.37
CA ASP A 130 -12.86 -3.10 4.61
C ASP A 130 -13.15 -2.57 3.20
N ARG A 131 -12.41 -3.06 2.20
CA ARG A 131 -12.50 -2.60 0.82
C ARG A 131 -12.31 -3.74 -0.16
N SER A 132 -12.93 -3.60 -1.32
CA SER A 132 -12.72 -4.50 -2.45
C SER A 132 -11.68 -3.90 -3.40
N PHE A 133 -10.76 -4.75 -3.85
CA PHE A 133 -9.74 -4.42 -4.83
C PHE A 133 -9.97 -5.26 -6.08
N SER A 134 -9.78 -4.66 -7.25
CA SER A 134 -9.82 -5.35 -8.52
C SER A 134 -8.54 -5.12 -9.30
N ALA A 135 -7.98 -6.17 -9.89
CA ALA A 135 -6.79 -6.11 -10.73
C ALA A 135 -7.05 -6.86 -12.04
N SER A 136 -6.47 -6.39 -13.15
CA SER A 136 -6.71 -6.94 -14.50
C SER A 136 -5.49 -6.94 -15.40
#